data_AF-A0A6V7I5U5-F1
#
_entry.id   AF-A0A6V7I5U5-F1
#
_cell.length_a   1.000
_cell.length_b   1.000
_cell.length_c   1.000
_cell.angle_alpha   90.00
_cell.angle_beta   90.00
_cell.angle_gamma   90.00
#
_symmetry.space_group_name_H-M   'P 1'
#
loop_
_entity.id
_entity.type
_entity.pdbx_description
1 polymer ?
#
loop_
_entity_poly.entity_id
_entity_poly.type
_entity_poly.pdbx_seq_one_letter_code
_entity_poly.pdbx_strand_id
1 'polypeptide(L)' 'GDSGAPVVSGGLLVGIIKGGPRGQRGPAVILRTYFYIKFIEEILNYELPESPPIQNVFDFLNEEGVLCT' A
#
# COMPACT_ATOMS: atom_id res chain seq x y z
N GLY A 1 11.31 3.94 -12.68
CA GLY A 1 11.91 2.61 -12.54
C GLY A 1 11.96 2.38 -11.07
N ASP A 2 10.77 2.13 -10.51
CA ASP A 2 10.48 2.38 -9.09
C ASP A 2 9.81 1.15 -8.48
N SER A 3 9.81 0.03 -9.20
CA SER A 3 9.25 -1.24 -8.73
C SER A 3 9.95 -1.66 -7.44
N GLY A 4 9.17 -1.98 -6.42
CA GLY A 4 9.67 -2.28 -5.07
C GLY A 4 9.73 -1.07 -4.14
N ALA A 5 9.56 0.16 -4.63
CA ALA A 5 9.56 1.34 -3.79
C ALA A 5 8.30 1.42 -2.92
N PRO A 6 8.41 1.95 -1.68
CA PRO A 6 7.29 2.07 -0.77
C PRO A 6 6.34 3.20 -1.19
N VAL A 7 5.05 2.93 -1.06
CA VAL A 7 4.00 3.95 -1.09
C VAL A 7 3.55 4.14 0.35
N VAL A 8 3.84 5.32 0.90
CA VAL A 8 3.58 5.65 2.30
C VAL A 8 2.51 6.72 2.34
N SER A 9 1.53 6.55 3.24
CA SER A 9 0.58 7.60 3.52
C SER A 9 0.13 7.63 4.97
N GLY A 10 -0.02 8.84 5.52
CA GLY A 10 -0.26 9.01 6.96
C GLY A 10 0.81 8.36 7.85
N GLY A 11 2.04 8.19 7.34
CA GLY A 11 3.11 7.45 8.02
C GLY A 11 3.02 5.92 7.93
N LEU A 12 2.01 5.37 7.26
CA LEU A 12 1.81 3.93 7.09
C LEU A 12 2.22 3.46 5.69
N LEU A 13 2.81 2.27 5.60
CA LEU A 13 3.12 1.63 4.32
C LEU A 13 1.85 1.02 3.72
N VAL A 14 1.27 1.71 2.73
CA VAL A 14 -0.03 1.34 2.11
C VAL A 14 0.13 0.53 0.83
N GLY A 15 1.31 0.57 0.21
CA GLY A 15 1.59 -0.28 -0.93
C GLY A 15 3.05 -0.31 -1.36
N ILE A 16 3.32 -1.17 -2.33
CA ILE A 16 4.63 -1.28 -2.98
C ILE A 16 4.42 -1.08 -4.48
N ILE A 17 5.20 -0.22 -5.12
CA ILE A 17 5.06 0.01 -6.56
C ILE A 17 5.37 -1.30 -7.30
N LYS A 18 4.42 -1.78 -8.10
CA LYS A 18 4.65 -2.91 -9.01
C LYS A 18 5.23 -2.41 -10.33
N GLY A 19 4.66 -1.32 -10.84
CA GLY A 19 5.01 -0.70 -12.12
C GLY A 19 3.78 -0.09 -12.77
N GLY A 20 3.88 0.32 -14.02
CA GLY A 20 2.73 0.87 -14.74
C GLY A 20 3.14 1.84 -15.84
N PRO A 21 2.15 2.49 -16.48
CA PRO A 21 2.39 3.59 -17.39
C PRO A 21 3.25 4.67 -16.73
N ARG A 22 4.14 5.30 -17.50
CA ARG A 22 4.98 6.40 -17.02
C ARG A 22 4.33 7.75 -17.34
N GLY A 23 4.49 8.72 -16.44
CA GLY A 23 3.97 10.07 -16.62
C GLY A 23 2.43 10.10 -16.66
N GLN A 24 1.85 10.93 -17.51
CA GLN A 24 0.39 11.13 -17.60
C GLN A 24 -0.36 10.00 -18.35
N ARG A 25 0.29 8.88 -18.66
CA ARG A 25 -0.29 7.78 -19.44
C ARG A 25 -1.19 6.84 -18.63
N GLY A 26 -1.33 7.08 -17.33
CA GLY A 26 -2.18 6.31 -16.43
C GLY A 26 -1.56 6.17 -15.03
N PRO A 27 -2.34 5.71 -14.05
CA PRO A 27 -1.89 5.55 -12.67
C PRO A 27 -0.86 4.43 -12.56
N ALA A 28 0.00 4.53 -11.54
CA ALA A 28 0.90 3.46 -11.17
C ALA A 28 0.09 2.30 -10.56
N VAL A 29 0.48 1.07 -10.87
CA VAL A 29 -0.06 -0.13 -10.24
C VAL A 29 0.77 -0.43 -8.99
N ILE A 30 0.08 -0.53 -7.86
CA ILE A 30 0.68 -0.82 -6.56
C ILE A 30 0.17 -2.16 -6.03
N LEU A 31 1.03 -2.84 -5.29
CA LEU A 31 0.68 -4.01 -4.50
C LEU A 31 0.19 -3.53 -3.13
N ARG A 32 -1.02 -3.95 -2.73
CA ARG A 32 -1.62 -3.55 -1.45
C ARG A 32 -0.97 -4.34 -0.31
N THR A 33 -0.13 -3.69 0.48
CA THR A 33 0.63 -4.33 1.57
C THR A 33 -0.26 -4.97 2.62
N TYR A 34 -1.42 -4.38 2.91
CA TYR A 34 -2.39 -4.93 3.87
C TYR A 34 -2.84 -6.36 3.53
N PHE A 35 -2.96 -6.69 2.24
CA PHE A 35 -3.34 -8.05 1.83
C PHE A 35 -2.32 -9.12 2.24
N TYR A 36 -1.06 -8.72 2.46
CA TYR A 36 0.05 -9.62 2.74
C TYR A 36 0.49 -9.59 4.21
N ILE A 37 -0.21 -8.87 5.10
CA ILE A 37 0.19 -8.76 6.52
C ILE A 37 0.37 -10.15 7.15
N LYS A 38 -0.62 -11.04 7.03
CA LYS A 38 -0.52 -12.40 7.59
C LYS A 38 0.68 -13.17 7.07
N PHE A 39 0.93 -13.10 5.76
CA PHE A 39 2.07 -13.75 5.14
C PHE A 39 3.40 -13.20 5.66
N ILE A 40 3.48 -11.88 5.87
CA ILE A 40 4.67 -11.22 6.41
C ILE A 40 4.88 -11.63 7.88
N GLU A 41 3.82 -11.64 8.68
CA GLU A 41 3.85 -12.07 10.10
C GLU A 41 4.32 -13.52 10.23
N GLU A 42 3.79 -14.41 9.40
CA GLU A 42 4.17 -15.83 9.35
C GLU A 42 5.65 -16.02 9.00
N ILE A 43 6.15 -15.32 7.98
CA ILE A 43 7.55 -15.45 7.56
C ILE A 43 8.52 -14.86 8.59
N LEU A 44 8.17 -13.72 9.16
CA LEU A 44 9.03 -13.05 10.14
C LEU A 44 8.91 -13.67 11.54
N ASN A 45 7.94 -14.56 11.76
CA ASN A 45 7.55 -15.04 13.09
C ASN A 45 7.39 -13.87 14.07
N TYR A 46 6.67 -12.84 13.62
CA TYR A 46 6.51 -11.56 14.30
C TYR A 46 5.06 -11.12 14.22
N GLU A 47 4.45 -10.80 15.36
CA GLU A 47 3.14 -10.17 15.39
C GLU A 47 3.31 -8.67 15.22
N LEU A 48 2.76 -8.11 14.13
CA LEU A 48 2.80 -6.67 13.94
C LEU A 48 1.91 -6.02 15.02
N PRO A 49 2.32 -4.87 15.60
CA PRO A 49 1.47 -4.15 16.52
C PRO A 49 0.15 -3.81 15.83
N GLU A 50 -0.98 -3.95 16.54
CA GLU A 50 -2.31 -3.70 15.98
C GLU A 50 -2.34 -2.35 15.25
N SER A 51 -2.52 -2.41 13.93
CA SER A 51 -2.67 -1.24 13.09
C SER A 51 -3.93 -0.48 13.49
N PRO A 52 -3.93 0.87 13.48
CA PRO A 52 -5.15 1.63 13.70
C PRO A 52 -6.27 1.18 12.75
N PRO A 53 -7.55 1.29 13.15
CA PRO A 53 -8.66 0.65 12.45
C PRO A 53 -8.70 0.99 10.96
N ILE A 54 -8.79 -0.07 10.15
CA ILE A 54 -8.68 -0.13 8.68
C ILE A 54 -9.64 0.83 7.96
N GLN A 55 -10.75 1.19 8.60
CA GLN A 55 -11.73 2.13 8.08
C GLN A 55 -11.05 3.45 7.67
N ASN A 56 -10.09 3.92 8.48
CA ASN A 56 -9.37 5.17 8.22
C ASN A 56 -8.44 5.08 7.01
N VAL A 57 -7.93 3.91 6.64
CA VAL A 57 -6.95 3.76 5.55
C VAL A 57 -7.65 3.75 4.19
N PHE A 58 -8.79 3.06 4.06
CA PHE A 58 -9.54 3.08 2.80
C PHE A 58 -10.18 4.45 2.53
N ASP A 59 -10.72 5.09 3.57
CA ASP A 59 -11.28 6.44 3.45
C ASP A 59 -10.17 7.44 3.09
N PHE A 60 -9.00 7.37 3.75
CA PHE A 60 -7.83 8.17 3.42
C PHE A 60 -7.28 7.91 2.01
N LEU A 61 -7.17 6.66 1.55
CA LEU A 61 -6.64 6.34 0.21
C LEU A 61 -7.59 6.75 -0.93
N ASN A 62 -8.90 6.79 -0.65
CA ASN A 62 -9.90 7.30 -1.57
C ASN A 62 -9.93 8.84 -1.58
N GLU A 63 -9.78 9.49 -0.42
CA GLU A 63 -9.70 10.95 -0.28
C GLU A 63 -8.44 11.53 -0.93
N GLU A 64 -7.30 10.87 -0.81
CA GLU A 64 -6.02 11.27 -1.44
C GLU A 64 -5.91 10.84 -2.91
N GLY A 65 -6.95 10.25 -3.49
CA GLY A 65 -6.99 9.85 -4.91
C GLY A 65 -5.96 8.77 -5.29
N VAL A 66 -5.44 8.02 -4.31
CA VAL A 66 -4.42 6.97 -4.52
C VAL A 66 -5.05 5.71 -5.13
N LEU A 67 -6.34 5.46 -4.85
CA LEU A 67 -7.12 4.43 -5.52
C LEU A 67 -7.80 5.00 -6.78
N CYS A 68 -7.12 4.88 -7.91
CA CYS A 68 -7.79 4.93 -9.21
C CYS A 68 -8.28 3.51 -9.54
N THR A 69 -9.61 3.35 -9.61
CA THR A 69 -10.31 2.12 -10.06
C THR A 69 -9.97 1.76 -11.50
#